data_AF-A0A1Y1Z1X6-F1
#
_entry.id   AF-A0A1Y1Z1X6-F1
#
_cell.length_a   1.000
_cell.length_b   1.000
_cell.length_c   1.000
_cell.angle_alpha   90.00
_cell.angle_beta   90.00
_cell.angle_gamma   90.00
#
_symmetry.space_group_name_H-M   'P 1'
#
loop_
_entity.id
_entity.type
_entity.pdbx_description
1 polymer ?
#
loop_
_entity_poly.entity_id
_entity_poly.type
_entity_poly.pdbx_seq_one_letter_code
_entity_poly.pdbx_strand_id
1 'polypeptide(L)'
;MSSGVKETPLPKAQFFVLTCVLLAEPITFTVIFPFMYYVRDFGIAREEKDIGYYVGLLAAVFSVSQMLSGLFWGVLSDRIGRRPIILFGMLGNLVGCILLGLSKSYPFAIFARCLSGLLNGNAGVVKTVIGELTDRTNQSKGFSLLSLTWGVGVIVGPSIAGLLSNPAEQFPSLFGSVALFKEYPYLLPCTAAASITVPAFVVGVFVLQETLKPKRTINVDPSASTPTESSPLLSDQNSLHSTMVTGSSSPFTFPVIMVISSYCFLAFQTTLFDELFPVWASTPVRLGGLSFTVSNIGLALSSGGITLIIGQLVVYPLFQRYLGTLAYYRWSLVAYVVTFFSFQLGSVVAKKVEFEGWNDGWVWAFVVFNLTSKALCGAGAFTNIFILLNNNVPSEKLGTVNGVAQCVAAFTRATSPALGGFLWSWSLKSGLSYPLNHQFSWILLTLFSFISLIQSFWITDSKPKADEVVTVEQSA
;
A
#
# COMPACT_ATOMS: atom_id res chain seq x y z
N MET A 1 7.85 25.38 -28.24
CA MET A 1 8.63 24.14 -27.99
C MET A 1 9.42 24.39 -26.71
N SER A 2 8.94 23.92 -25.56
CA SER A 2 9.72 24.05 -24.33
C SER A 2 10.97 23.18 -24.47
N SER A 3 12.11 23.71 -24.07
CA SER A 3 13.36 22.98 -23.88
C SER A 3 13.10 21.83 -22.90
N GLY A 4 12.75 20.65 -23.41
CA GLY A 4 12.37 19.52 -22.57
C GLY A 4 13.57 19.09 -21.73
N VAL A 5 13.47 19.27 -20.40
CA VAL A 5 14.46 18.72 -19.46
C VAL A 5 14.65 17.24 -19.79
N LYS A 6 15.88 16.86 -20.11
CA LYS A 6 16.23 15.48 -20.44
C LYS A 6 16.03 14.62 -19.20
N GLU A 7 15.30 13.51 -19.36
CA GLU A 7 15.00 12.62 -18.24
C GLU A 7 16.28 11.99 -17.66
N THR A 8 16.45 12.10 -16.34
CA THR A 8 17.57 11.46 -15.64
C THR A 8 17.36 9.94 -15.61
N PRO A 9 18.34 9.12 -16.05
CA PRO A 9 18.17 7.68 -16.05
C PRO A 9 18.11 7.12 -14.62
N LEU A 10 17.18 6.18 -14.39
CA LEU A 10 17.09 5.46 -13.11
C LEU A 10 18.29 4.53 -12.90
N PRO A 11 18.83 4.41 -11.67
CA PRO A 11 19.84 3.40 -11.32
C PRO A 11 19.27 1.98 -11.43
N LYS A 12 19.38 1.37 -12.62
CA LYS A 12 18.70 0.11 -12.98
C LYS A 12 18.96 -1.03 -11.99
N ALA A 13 20.19 -1.15 -11.49
CA ALA A 13 20.55 -2.18 -10.51
C ALA A 13 19.82 -1.99 -9.16
N GLN A 14 19.79 -0.77 -8.62
CA GLN A 14 19.05 -0.47 -7.37
C GLN A 14 17.55 -0.74 -7.57
N PHE A 15 16.98 -0.26 -8.67
CA PHE A 15 15.55 -0.43 -8.94
C PHE A 15 15.14 -1.88 -9.19
N PHE A 16 15.99 -2.69 -9.81
CA PHE A 16 15.78 -4.12 -9.93
C PHE A 16 15.68 -4.79 -8.55
N VAL A 17 16.62 -4.49 -7.65
CA VAL A 17 16.60 -5.01 -6.28
C VAL A 17 15.35 -4.55 -5.54
N LEU A 18 15.04 -3.26 -5.55
CA LEU A 18 13.86 -2.71 -4.90
C LEU A 18 12.57 -3.37 -5.41
N THR A 19 12.49 -3.67 -6.71
CA THR A 19 11.35 -4.40 -7.28
C THR A 19 11.25 -5.82 -6.71
N CYS A 20 12.37 -6.54 -6.58
CA CYS A 20 12.38 -7.86 -5.93
C CYS A 20 11.94 -7.80 -4.47
N VAL A 21 12.43 -6.82 -3.70
CA VAL A 21 12.02 -6.60 -2.30
C VAL A 21 10.52 -6.30 -2.22
N LEU A 22 10.05 -5.40 -3.07
CA LEU A 22 8.66 -4.96 -3.13
C LEU A 22 7.71 -6.04 -3.60
N LEU A 23 8.17 -7.01 -4.38
CA LEU A 23 7.34 -8.13 -4.84
C LEU A 23 7.14 -9.17 -3.74
N ALA A 24 8.17 -9.42 -2.92
CA ALA A 24 8.12 -10.41 -1.85
C ALA A 24 7.07 -10.08 -0.78
N GLU A 25 6.95 -8.80 -0.41
CA GLU A 25 6.05 -8.34 0.64
C GLU A 25 4.55 -8.61 0.36
N PRO A 26 3.95 -8.17 -0.76
CA PRO A 26 2.54 -8.39 -1.04
C PRO A 26 2.22 -9.87 -1.22
N ILE A 27 3.14 -10.69 -1.76
CA ILE A 27 2.93 -12.14 -1.91
C ILE A 27 2.78 -12.81 -0.54
N THR A 28 3.69 -12.56 0.39
CA THR A 28 3.61 -13.16 1.75
C THR A 28 2.46 -12.58 2.56
N PHE A 29 2.08 -11.32 2.32
CA PHE A 29 0.91 -10.71 2.94
C PHE A 29 -0.39 -11.39 2.49
N THR A 30 -0.53 -11.69 1.19
CA THR A 30 -1.79 -12.18 0.60
C THR A 30 -1.93 -13.70 0.61
N VAL A 31 -0.84 -14.47 0.72
CA VAL A 31 -0.86 -15.96 0.66
C VAL A 31 -1.81 -16.59 1.67
N ILE A 32 -2.02 -15.99 2.83
CA ILE A 32 -2.91 -16.55 3.85
C ILE A 32 -4.40 -16.48 3.50
N PHE A 33 -4.84 -15.48 2.71
CA PHE A 33 -6.28 -15.19 2.60
C PHE A 33 -7.10 -16.38 2.09
N PRO A 34 -6.69 -17.16 1.08
CA PRO A 34 -7.49 -18.28 0.59
C PRO A 34 -7.67 -19.43 1.58
N PHE A 35 -6.70 -19.66 2.48
CA PHE A 35 -6.78 -20.73 3.46
C PHE A 35 -7.10 -20.25 4.87
N MET A 36 -7.35 -18.94 5.09
CA MET A 36 -7.51 -18.36 6.43
C MET A 36 -8.62 -19.03 7.26
N TYR A 37 -9.60 -19.67 6.62
CA TYR A 37 -10.64 -20.45 7.28
C TYR A 37 -10.14 -21.70 8.03
N TYR A 38 -8.87 -22.09 7.86
CA TYR A 38 -8.21 -23.14 8.65
C TYR A 38 -8.22 -22.90 10.15
N VAL A 39 -8.49 -21.67 10.58
CA VAL A 39 -8.75 -21.34 11.99
C VAL A 39 -9.82 -22.24 12.60
N ARG A 40 -10.76 -22.77 11.81
CA ARG A 40 -11.75 -23.77 12.25
C ARG A 40 -11.08 -25.05 12.80
N ASP A 41 -9.96 -25.45 12.22
CA ASP A 41 -9.29 -26.71 12.51
C ASP A 41 -8.58 -26.66 13.88
N PHE A 42 -8.40 -25.45 14.45
CA PHE A 42 -7.91 -25.27 15.82
C PHE A 42 -8.94 -25.58 16.90
N GLY A 43 -10.23 -25.77 16.56
CA GLY A 43 -11.27 -26.14 17.52
C GLY A 43 -11.57 -25.07 18.59
N ILE A 44 -11.24 -23.81 18.34
CA ILE A 44 -11.41 -22.71 19.30
C ILE A 44 -12.82 -22.10 19.31
N ALA A 45 -13.54 -22.22 18.20
CA ALA A 45 -14.87 -21.64 18.03
C ALA A 45 -15.91 -22.59 18.63
N ARG A 46 -16.79 -22.07 19.50
CA ARG A 46 -17.87 -22.87 20.10
C ARG A 46 -18.95 -23.20 19.07
N GLU A 47 -19.19 -22.26 18.17
CA GLU A 47 -20.15 -22.40 17.09
C GLU A 47 -19.50 -22.00 15.75
N GLU A 48 -19.98 -22.58 14.64
CA GLU A 48 -19.46 -22.30 13.30
C GLU A 48 -19.58 -20.81 12.91
N LYS A 49 -20.59 -20.12 13.45
CA LYS A 49 -20.81 -18.67 13.27
C LYS A 49 -19.68 -17.81 13.87
N ASP A 50 -18.95 -18.33 14.86
CA ASP A 50 -17.87 -17.59 15.55
C ASP A 50 -16.53 -17.67 14.78
N ILE A 51 -16.40 -18.60 13.83
CA ILE A 51 -15.15 -18.76 13.05
C ILE A 51 -14.78 -17.46 12.32
N GLY A 52 -15.78 -16.76 11.78
CA GLY A 52 -15.58 -15.49 11.09
C GLY A 52 -14.93 -14.41 11.98
N TYR A 53 -15.24 -14.39 13.28
CA TYR A 53 -14.61 -13.47 14.23
C TYR A 53 -13.11 -13.75 14.37
N TYR A 54 -12.74 -15.02 14.53
CA TYR A 54 -11.34 -15.41 14.70
C TYR A 54 -10.51 -15.24 13.41
N VAL A 55 -11.11 -15.49 12.25
CA VAL A 55 -10.54 -15.19 10.93
C VAL A 55 -10.27 -13.69 10.79
N GLY A 56 -11.26 -12.85 11.11
CA GLY A 56 -11.13 -11.39 11.06
C GLY A 56 -10.05 -10.86 12.01
N LEU A 57 -9.98 -11.39 13.24
CA LEU A 57 -8.94 -11.01 14.20
C LEU A 57 -7.54 -11.41 13.72
N LEU A 58 -7.38 -12.60 13.11
CA LEU A 58 -6.11 -13.06 12.55
C LEU A 58 -5.66 -12.20 11.36
N ALA A 59 -6.59 -11.68 10.56
CA ALA A 59 -6.29 -10.72 9.50
C ALA A 59 -5.86 -9.35 10.08
N ALA A 60 -6.63 -8.83 11.03
CA ALA A 60 -6.43 -7.50 11.60
C ALA A 60 -5.12 -7.36 12.39
N VAL A 61 -4.69 -8.42 13.10
CA VAL A 61 -3.54 -8.35 14.00
C VAL A 61 -2.23 -8.00 13.29
N PHE A 62 -2.09 -8.39 12.02
CA PHE A 62 -0.96 -7.99 11.19
C PHE A 62 -0.92 -6.46 11.02
N SER A 63 -2.06 -5.86 10.67
CA SER A 63 -2.18 -4.42 10.46
C SER A 63 -2.02 -3.63 11.77
N VAL A 64 -2.58 -4.12 12.88
CA VAL A 64 -2.36 -3.52 14.20
C VAL A 64 -0.89 -3.55 14.59
N SER A 65 -0.22 -4.69 14.37
CA SER A 65 1.20 -4.84 14.69
C SER A 65 2.08 -3.91 13.84
N GLN A 66 1.80 -3.80 12.54
CA GLN A 66 2.48 -2.88 11.63
C GLN A 66 2.23 -1.40 11.99
N MET A 67 1.03 -1.08 12.46
CA MET A 67 0.71 0.27 12.95
C MET A 67 1.60 0.65 14.14
N LEU A 68 1.90 -0.29 15.05
CA LEU A 68 2.75 -0.04 16.21
C LEU A 68 4.23 0.08 15.85
N SER A 69 4.71 -0.64 14.83
CA SER A 69 6.13 -0.67 14.46
C SER A 69 6.55 0.30 13.35
N GLY A 70 5.62 0.81 12.53
CA GLY A 70 5.95 1.60 11.34
C GLY A 70 6.79 2.85 11.61
N LEU A 71 6.45 3.62 12.66
CA LEU A 71 7.21 4.79 13.08
C LEU A 71 8.61 4.40 13.58
N PHE A 72 8.70 3.31 14.34
CA PHE A 72 9.97 2.80 14.85
C PHE A 72 10.94 2.49 13.70
N TRP A 73 10.48 1.77 12.68
CA TRP A 73 11.31 1.45 11.51
C TRP A 73 11.67 2.68 10.68
N GLY A 74 10.74 3.62 10.53
CA GLY A 74 10.99 4.88 9.83
C GLY A 74 12.11 5.70 10.51
N VAL A 75 11.98 5.93 11.81
CA VAL A 75 12.98 6.68 12.61
C VAL A 75 14.31 5.95 12.65
N LEU A 76 14.28 4.62 12.82
CA LEU A 76 15.50 3.83 12.86
C LEU A 76 16.24 3.91 11.52
N SER A 77 15.51 3.88 10.39
CA SER A 77 16.11 4.02 9.06
C SER A 77 16.79 5.38 8.86
N ASP A 78 16.24 6.47 9.42
CA ASP A 78 16.87 7.81 9.37
C ASP A 78 18.15 7.90 10.21
N ARG A 79 18.36 6.95 11.14
CA ARG A 79 19.54 6.93 12.03
C ARG A 79 20.62 5.97 11.57
N ILE A 80 20.24 4.76 11.16
CA ILE A 80 21.20 3.68 10.86
C ILE A 80 21.40 3.43 9.36
N GLY A 81 20.55 4.01 8.51
CA GLY A 81 20.53 3.76 7.07
C GLY A 81 19.32 2.93 6.61
N ARG A 82 19.00 3.02 5.32
CA ARG A 82 17.88 2.32 4.68
C ARG A 82 18.17 0.84 4.46
N ARG A 83 19.40 0.50 4.06
CA ARG A 83 19.78 -0.85 3.64
C ARG A 83 19.65 -1.88 4.78
N PRO A 84 20.16 -1.64 6.00
CA PRO A 84 20.03 -2.62 7.09
C PRO A 84 18.57 -2.89 7.47
N ILE A 85 17.73 -1.85 7.44
CA ILE A 85 16.31 -1.96 7.80
C ILE A 85 15.53 -2.78 6.79
N ILE A 86 15.75 -2.55 5.50
CA ILE A 86 15.10 -3.33 4.44
C ILE A 86 15.47 -4.82 4.56
N LEU A 87 16.77 -5.12 4.72
CA LEU A 87 17.23 -6.51 4.85
C LEU A 87 16.65 -7.20 6.09
N PHE A 88 16.61 -6.49 7.22
CA PHE A 88 16.03 -7.01 8.45
C PHE A 88 14.52 -7.28 8.30
N GLY A 89 13.77 -6.37 7.66
CA GLY A 89 12.35 -6.58 7.44
C GLY A 89 12.06 -7.73 6.47
N MET A 90 12.92 -7.97 5.47
CA MET A 90 12.81 -9.14 4.60
C MET A 90 13.01 -10.46 5.36
N LEU A 91 14.00 -10.50 6.25
CA LEU A 91 14.22 -11.66 7.12
C LEU A 91 13.02 -11.89 8.05
N GLY A 92 12.47 -10.81 8.62
CA GLY A 92 11.27 -10.88 9.44
C GLY A 92 10.05 -11.41 8.68
N ASN A 93 9.86 -10.98 7.44
CA ASN A 93 8.80 -11.46 6.56
C ASN A 93 8.96 -12.96 6.24
N LEU A 94 10.20 -13.40 5.95
CA LEU A 94 10.53 -14.81 5.72
C LEU A 94 10.17 -15.66 6.95
N VAL A 95 10.69 -15.29 8.13
CA VAL A 95 10.49 -16.02 9.38
C VAL A 95 9.01 -16.05 9.77
N GLY A 96 8.34 -14.90 9.73
CA GLY A 96 6.93 -14.79 10.11
C GLY A 96 6.00 -15.61 9.21
N CYS A 97 6.27 -15.66 7.89
CA CYS A 97 5.50 -16.49 6.96
C CYS A 97 5.70 -18.00 7.23
N ILE A 98 6.93 -18.45 7.51
CA ILE A 98 7.20 -19.85 7.85
C ILE A 98 6.55 -20.23 9.19
N LEU A 99 6.67 -19.38 10.21
CA LEU A 99 6.04 -19.63 11.51
C LEU A 99 4.52 -19.76 11.39
N LEU A 100 3.88 -18.97 10.52
CA LEU A 100 2.45 -19.13 10.25
C LEU A 100 2.14 -20.52 9.68
N GLY A 101 2.93 -21.01 8.73
CA GLY A 101 2.77 -22.37 8.17
C GLY A 101 3.00 -23.48 9.19
N LEU A 102 3.77 -23.22 10.24
CA LEU A 102 4.03 -24.12 11.37
C LEU A 102 2.97 -24.00 12.49
N SER A 103 1.91 -23.24 12.30
CA SER A 103 0.93 -23.02 13.37
C SER A 103 -0.02 -24.21 13.57
N LYS A 104 -0.07 -24.71 14.82
CA LYS A 104 -1.02 -25.75 15.27
C LYS A 104 -2.07 -25.24 16.25
N SER A 105 -1.93 -24.00 16.68
CA SER A 105 -2.84 -23.38 17.63
C SER A 105 -3.08 -21.93 17.25
N TYR A 106 -4.26 -21.44 17.56
CA TYR A 106 -4.64 -20.07 17.27
C TYR A 106 -3.74 -19.02 17.93
N PRO A 107 -3.32 -19.15 19.20
CA PRO A 107 -2.38 -18.19 19.80
C PRO A 107 -1.04 -18.15 19.07
N PHE A 108 -0.55 -19.28 18.58
CA PHE A 108 0.70 -19.33 17.82
C PHE A 108 0.53 -18.70 16.42
N ALA A 109 -0.61 -18.92 15.76
CA ALA A 109 -0.93 -18.24 14.50
C ALA A 109 -1.00 -16.72 14.69
N ILE A 110 -1.62 -16.25 15.77
CA ILE A 110 -1.65 -14.82 16.15
C ILE A 110 -0.22 -14.31 16.39
N PHE A 111 0.60 -15.02 17.16
CA PHE A 111 1.99 -14.65 17.40
C PHE A 111 2.80 -14.53 16.10
N ALA A 112 2.70 -15.52 15.21
CA ALA A 112 3.38 -15.50 13.91
C ALA A 112 2.96 -14.29 13.08
N ARG A 113 1.65 -13.95 13.07
CA ARG A 113 1.13 -12.77 12.38
C ARG A 113 1.57 -11.46 13.01
N CYS A 114 1.59 -11.37 14.33
CA CYS A 114 2.12 -10.21 15.04
C CYS A 114 3.57 -9.98 14.67
N LEU A 115 4.39 -11.04 14.66
CA LEU A 115 5.79 -10.96 14.30
C LEU A 115 5.96 -10.48 12.85
N SER A 116 5.20 -11.04 11.91
CA SER A 116 5.20 -10.57 10.51
C SER A 116 4.86 -9.08 10.41
N GLY A 117 3.86 -8.59 11.15
CA GLY A 117 3.48 -7.17 11.13
C GLY A 117 4.52 -6.27 11.80
N LEU A 118 5.01 -6.67 12.98
CA LEU A 118 6.03 -5.92 13.72
C LEU A 118 7.33 -5.78 12.93
N LEU A 119 7.73 -6.80 12.19
CA LEU A 119 8.96 -6.80 11.40
C LEU A 119 8.77 -6.24 9.98
N ASN A 120 7.57 -5.83 9.58
CA ASN A 120 7.29 -5.24 8.28
C ASN A 120 7.56 -3.71 8.29
N GLY A 121 8.84 -3.33 8.35
CA GLY A 121 9.30 -1.95 8.19
C GLY A 121 9.52 -1.51 6.72
N ASN A 122 9.50 -2.47 5.79
CA ASN A 122 9.96 -2.29 4.42
C ASN A 122 9.09 -1.30 3.64
N ALA A 123 7.76 -1.37 3.78
CA ALA A 123 6.84 -0.55 3.00
C ALA A 123 7.07 0.96 3.15
N GLY A 124 7.52 1.43 4.32
CA GLY A 124 7.85 2.83 4.56
C GLY A 124 9.23 3.20 4.03
N VAL A 125 10.23 2.37 4.36
CA VAL A 125 11.64 2.63 4.04
C VAL A 125 11.91 2.54 2.53
N VAL A 126 11.25 1.63 1.81
CA VAL A 126 11.41 1.54 0.35
C VAL A 126 10.87 2.80 -0.35
N LYS A 127 9.75 3.37 0.11
CA LYS A 127 9.24 4.65 -0.42
C LYS A 127 10.28 5.76 -0.26
N THR A 128 10.96 5.78 0.88
CA THR A 128 12.08 6.69 1.13
C THR A 128 13.23 6.46 0.16
N VAL A 129 13.68 5.21 -0.02
CA VAL A 129 14.78 4.90 -0.96
C VAL A 129 14.42 5.33 -2.38
N ILE A 130 13.20 5.05 -2.84
CA ILE A 130 12.73 5.50 -4.17
C ILE A 130 12.77 7.03 -4.24
N GLY A 131 12.28 7.74 -3.21
CA GLY A 131 12.33 9.20 -3.14
C GLY A 131 13.75 9.78 -3.16
N GLU A 132 14.72 9.10 -2.55
CA GLU A 132 16.13 9.50 -2.52
C GLU A 132 16.87 9.20 -3.83
N LEU A 133 16.47 8.14 -4.56
CA LEU A 133 17.07 7.75 -5.84
C LEU A 133 16.43 8.41 -7.07
N THR A 134 15.34 9.17 -6.88
CA THR A 134 14.57 9.77 -7.97
C THR A 134 14.52 11.29 -7.88
N ASP A 135 14.29 11.90 -9.03
CA ASP A 135 14.02 13.32 -9.18
C ASP A 135 12.66 13.56 -9.85
N ARG A 136 12.29 14.82 -10.09
CA ARG A 136 10.99 15.14 -10.69
C ARG A 136 10.78 14.53 -12.08
N THR A 137 11.84 14.28 -12.83
CA THR A 137 11.77 13.77 -14.20
C THR A 137 11.44 12.28 -14.24
N ASN A 138 11.85 11.51 -13.22
CA ASN A 138 11.76 10.05 -13.21
C ASN A 138 11.00 9.44 -12.00
N GLN A 139 10.64 10.23 -10.97
CA GLN A 139 9.93 9.75 -9.77
C GLN A 139 8.64 8.99 -10.08
N SER A 140 7.92 9.37 -11.13
CA SER A 140 6.71 8.67 -11.55
C SER A 140 6.98 7.21 -11.94
N LYS A 141 8.11 6.95 -12.59
CA LYS A 141 8.56 5.60 -12.95
C LYS A 141 9.09 4.82 -11.74
N GLY A 142 9.65 5.51 -10.74
CA GLY A 142 10.10 4.87 -9.51
C GLY A 142 8.93 4.43 -8.62
N PHE A 143 8.02 5.36 -8.31
CA PHE A 143 6.88 5.09 -7.43
C PHE A 143 5.83 4.17 -8.05
N SER A 144 5.72 4.11 -9.38
CA SER A 144 4.81 3.18 -10.07
C SER A 144 5.10 1.70 -9.76
N LEU A 145 6.34 1.37 -9.41
CA LEU A 145 6.75 0.00 -9.06
C LEU A 145 6.05 -0.50 -7.79
N LEU A 146 5.68 0.39 -6.85
CA LEU A 146 4.96 0.03 -5.64
C LEU A 146 3.57 -0.56 -5.97
N SER A 147 2.82 0.14 -6.83
CA SER A 147 1.50 -0.29 -7.26
C SER A 147 1.56 -1.52 -8.16
N LEU A 148 2.58 -1.60 -9.02
CA LEU A 148 2.80 -2.75 -9.91
C LEU A 148 3.06 -4.04 -9.11
N THR A 149 4.00 -3.99 -8.17
CA THR A 149 4.36 -5.15 -7.33
C THR A 149 3.21 -5.56 -6.42
N TRP A 150 2.43 -4.61 -5.88
CA TRP A 150 1.19 -4.91 -5.17
C TRP A 150 0.19 -5.68 -6.04
N GLY A 151 -0.04 -5.22 -7.28
CA GLY A 151 -0.93 -5.91 -8.23
C GLY A 151 -0.49 -7.34 -8.53
N VAL A 152 0.81 -7.57 -8.73
CA VAL A 152 1.35 -8.92 -8.92
C VAL A 152 1.17 -9.78 -7.67
N GLY A 153 1.45 -9.24 -6.48
CA GLY A 153 1.34 -9.99 -5.23
C GLY A 153 -0.09 -10.40 -4.86
N VAL A 154 -1.10 -9.59 -5.21
CA VAL A 154 -2.52 -9.93 -5.04
C VAL A 154 -2.96 -11.08 -5.95
N ILE A 155 -2.27 -11.32 -7.07
CA ILE A 155 -2.53 -12.48 -7.94
C ILE A 155 -1.72 -13.68 -7.46
N VAL A 156 -0.40 -13.54 -7.35
CA VAL A 156 0.53 -14.64 -7.10
C VAL A 156 0.33 -15.26 -5.72
N GLY A 157 0.16 -14.45 -4.67
CA GLY A 157 0.01 -14.97 -3.30
C GLY A 157 -1.19 -15.90 -3.15
N PRO A 158 -2.42 -15.48 -3.50
CA PRO A 158 -3.59 -16.35 -3.46
C PRO A 158 -3.49 -17.57 -4.38
N SER A 159 -2.84 -17.46 -5.54
CA SER A 159 -2.60 -18.61 -6.42
C SER A 159 -1.70 -19.66 -5.77
N ILE A 160 -0.58 -19.25 -5.16
CA ILE A 160 0.31 -20.15 -4.41
C ILE A 160 -0.48 -20.85 -3.31
N ALA A 161 -1.28 -20.08 -2.57
CA ALA A 161 -2.10 -20.59 -1.48
C ALA A 161 -3.11 -21.65 -1.94
N GLY A 162 -3.91 -21.34 -2.97
CA GLY A 162 -4.95 -22.24 -3.46
C GLY A 162 -4.40 -23.54 -4.05
N LEU A 163 -3.27 -23.45 -4.75
CA LEU A 163 -2.63 -24.59 -5.43
C LEU A 163 -1.79 -25.49 -4.53
N LEU A 164 -1.34 -25.02 -3.36
CA LEU A 164 -0.41 -25.76 -2.51
C LEU A 164 -0.95 -26.07 -1.12
N SER A 165 -2.11 -25.55 -0.73
CA SER A 165 -2.74 -25.87 0.56
C SER A 165 -3.20 -27.34 0.61
N ASN A 166 -3.10 -27.98 1.79
CA ASN A 166 -3.41 -29.41 1.96
C ASN A 166 -2.67 -30.30 0.95
N PRO A 167 -1.33 -30.20 0.83
CA PRO A 167 -0.61 -30.85 -0.26
C PRO A 167 -0.65 -32.38 -0.19
N ALA A 168 -0.81 -32.96 1.01
CA ALA A 168 -1.00 -34.40 1.18
C ALA A 168 -2.32 -34.90 0.56
N GLU A 169 -3.34 -34.04 0.46
CA GLU A 169 -4.63 -34.35 -0.17
C GLU A 169 -4.64 -33.96 -1.65
N GLN A 170 -4.09 -32.78 -1.99
CA GLN A 170 -4.06 -32.28 -3.37
C GLN A 170 -3.08 -33.05 -4.26
N PHE A 171 -1.92 -33.48 -3.72
CA PHE A 171 -0.92 -34.26 -4.45
C PHE A 171 -0.51 -35.52 -3.67
N PRO A 172 -1.39 -36.53 -3.52
CA PRO A 172 -1.13 -37.72 -2.71
C PRO A 172 0.09 -38.53 -3.16
N SER A 173 0.41 -38.52 -4.46
CA SER A 173 1.58 -39.22 -5.01
C SER A 173 2.91 -38.61 -4.58
N LEU A 174 2.96 -37.30 -4.33
CA LEU A 174 4.17 -36.57 -3.95
C LEU A 174 4.28 -36.35 -2.44
N PHE A 175 3.17 -36.02 -1.78
CA PHE A 175 3.17 -35.62 -0.36
C PHE A 175 2.31 -36.52 0.53
N GLY A 176 1.58 -37.48 -0.02
CA GLY A 176 0.67 -38.35 0.75
C GLY A 176 1.37 -39.31 1.72
N SER A 177 2.67 -39.56 1.57
CA SER A 177 3.48 -40.33 2.54
C SER A 177 4.24 -39.44 3.53
N VAL A 178 4.29 -38.12 3.30
CA VAL A 178 5.10 -37.18 4.08
C VAL A 178 4.32 -36.72 5.32
N ALA A 179 4.71 -37.21 6.50
CA ALA A 179 4.05 -36.89 7.77
C ALA A 179 4.02 -35.37 8.06
N LEU A 180 5.09 -34.64 7.70
CA LEU A 180 5.19 -33.20 7.89
C LEU A 180 4.02 -32.44 7.24
N PHE A 181 3.64 -32.81 6.03
CA PHE A 181 2.60 -32.10 5.27
C PHE A 181 1.17 -32.52 5.62
N LYS A 182 1.01 -33.66 6.30
CA LYS A 182 -0.25 -34.04 6.95
C LYS A 182 -0.44 -33.28 8.24
N GLU A 183 0.63 -33.12 9.00
CA GLU A 183 0.62 -32.42 10.28
C GLU A 183 0.57 -30.89 10.12
N TYR A 184 1.17 -30.38 9.04
CA TYR A 184 1.21 -28.95 8.70
C TYR A 184 0.71 -28.71 7.26
N PRO A 185 -0.61 -28.77 7.02
CA PRO A 185 -1.19 -28.64 5.67
C PRO A 185 -0.95 -27.29 5.00
N TYR A 186 -0.63 -26.25 5.78
CA TYR A 186 -0.37 -24.89 5.29
C TYR A 186 1.12 -24.52 5.27
N LEU A 187 2.02 -25.44 5.62
CA LEU A 187 3.45 -25.17 5.59
C LEU A 187 3.97 -25.01 4.16
N LEU A 188 3.49 -25.82 3.22
CA LEU A 188 3.92 -25.75 1.81
C LEU A 188 3.59 -24.39 1.15
N PRO A 189 2.35 -23.87 1.19
CA PRO A 189 2.06 -22.57 0.58
C PRO A 189 2.85 -21.43 1.26
N CYS A 190 3.01 -21.47 2.59
CA CYS A 190 3.81 -20.49 3.33
C CYS A 190 5.29 -20.54 2.97
N THR A 191 5.90 -21.74 2.90
CA THR A 191 7.32 -21.90 2.53
C THR A 191 7.56 -21.54 1.07
N ALA A 192 6.63 -21.87 0.17
CA ALA A 192 6.69 -21.46 -1.23
C ALA A 192 6.66 -19.93 -1.37
N ALA A 193 5.73 -19.23 -0.70
CA ALA A 193 5.68 -17.77 -0.69
C ALA A 193 6.92 -17.15 -0.04
N ALA A 194 7.38 -17.69 1.10
CA ALA A 194 8.58 -17.25 1.80
C ALA A 194 9.84 -17.41 0.93
N SER A 195 9.94 -18.50 0.16
CA SER A 195 11.10 -18.79 -0.71
C SER A 195 11.35 -17.69 -1.75
N ILE A 196 10.31 -17.00 -2.21
CA ILE A 196 10.42 -15.87 -3.17
C ILE A 196 11.19 -14.69 -2.54
N THR A 197 11.17 -14.56 -1.22
CA THR A 197 11.89 -13.52 -0.49
C THR A 197 13.40 -13.81 -0.45
N VAL A 198 13.83 -15.08 -0.55
CA VAL A 198 15.24 -15.46 -0.41
C VAL A 198 16.11 -14.90 -1.54
N PRO A 199 15.77 -15.06 -2.84
CA PRO A 199 16.52 -14.41 -3.92
C PRO A 199 16.58 -12.89 -3.77
N ALA A 200 15.45 -12.27 -3.40
CA ALA A 200 15.40 -10.83 -3.18
C ALA A 200 16.33 -10.40 -2.04
N PHE A 201 16.41 -11.17 -0.95
CA PHE A 201 17.30 -10.90 0.18
C PHE A 201 18.77 -11.04 -0.23
N VAL A 202 19.12 -12.13 -0.92
CA VAL A 202 20.49 -12.36 -1.42
C VAL A 202 20.93 -11.23 -2.34
N VAL A 203 20.10 -10.88 -3.33
CA VAL A 203 20.37 -9.77 -4.24
C VAL A 203 20.44 -8.43 -3.47
N GLY A 204 19.58 -8.23 -2.48
CA GLY A 204 19.61 -7.07 -1.58
C GLY A 204 20.92 -6.94 -0.80
N VAL A 205 21.46 -8.05 -0.30
CA VAL A 205 22.74 -8.04 0.43
C VAL A 205 23.88 -7.56 -0.46
N PHE A 206 23.94 -7.99 -1.73
CA PHE A 206 25.08 -7.67 -2.59
C PHE A 206 24.94 -6.36 -3.39
N VAL A 207 23.71 -5.97 -3.75
CA VAL A 207 23.48 -4.90 -4.73
C VAL A 207 22.80 -3.67 -4.12
N LEU A 208 21.99 -3.81 -3.06
CA LEU A 208 21.34 -2.66 -2.44
C LEU A 208 22.39 -1.77 -1.79
N GLN A 209 22.48 -0.52 -2.23
CA GLN A 209 23.41 0.46 -1.67
C GLN A 209 22.69 1.33 -0.66
N GLU A 210 23.44 1.87 0.29
CA GLU A 210 22.90 2.84 1.24
C GLU A 210 22.61 4.16 0.53
N THR A 211 21.41 4.71 0.75
CA THR A 211 20.96 5.96 0.11
C THR A 211 20.92 7.14 1.08
N LEU A 212 20.95 6.88 2.40
CA LEU A 212 21.06 7.92 3.41
C LEU A 212 22.41 8.66 3.26
N LYS A 213 22.35 9.97 2.99
CA LYS A 213 23.56 10.79 2.86
C LYS A 213 24.28 10.95 4.22
N PRO A 214 25.61 10.86 4.28
CA PRO A 214 26.36 11.12 5.52
C PRO A 214 26.11 12.54 6.01
N LYS A 215 25.96 12.72 7.34
CA LYS A 215 25.93 14.06 7.93
C LYS A 215 27.24 14.77 7.62
N ARG A 216 27.19 15.89 6.89
CA ARG A 216 28.36 16.70 6.56
C ARG A 216 28.85 17.38 7.85
N THR A 217 29.89 16.85 8.48
CA THR A 217 30.65 17.58 9.51
C THR A 217 31.40 18.69 8.80
N ILE A 218 30.97 19.93 8.98
CA ILE A 218 31.79 21.09 8.61
C ILE A 218 32.92 21.12 9.66
N ASN A 219 34.08 20.59 9.30
CA ASN A 219 35.30 20.88 10.04
C ASN A 219 35.62 22.34 9.74
N VAL A 220 35.31 23.22 10.69
CA VAL A 220 35.85 24.58 10.68
C VAL A 220 37.34 24.44 10.94
N ASP A 221 38.18 24.69 9.94
CA ASP A 221 39.62 24.76 10.13
C ASP A 221 39.94 25.86 11.15
N PRO A 222 40.57 25.56 12.30
CA PRO A 222 40.90 26.57 13.31
C PRO A 222 41.94 27.60 12.82
N SER A 223 42.62 27.32 11.70
CA SER A 223 43.78 28.08 11.22
C SER A 223 43.44 29.29 10.34
N ALA A 224 42.16 29.59 10.08
CA ALA A 224 41.76 30.72 9.24
C ALA A 224 41.41 32.00 10.04
N SER A 225 41.83 32.14 11.29
CA SER A 225 41.47 33.28 12.15
C SER A 225 42.67 33.94 12.83
N THR A 226 43.66 34.37 12.04
CA THR A 226 44.51 35.51 12.45
C THR A 226 44.05 36.74 11.67
N PRO A 227 43.42 37.73 12.32
CA PRO A 227 43.01 38.95 11.65
C PRO A 227 44.24 39.79 11.31
N THR A 228 44.53 39.93 10.03
CA THR A 228 45.57 40.85 9.54
C THR A 228 45.03 42.28 9.55
N GLU A 229 45.88 43.26 9.88
CA GLU A 229 45.56 44.71 10.00
C GLU A 229 44.97 45.37 8.72
N SER A 230 44.90 44.64 7.60
CA SER A 230 44.29 45.07 6.35
C SER A 230 42.81 44.66 6.20
N SER A 231 42.19 44.10 7.25
CA SER A 231 40.78 43.72 7.23
C SER A 231 39.89 44.95 7.46
N PRO A 232 38.93 45.28 6.56
CA PRO A 232 38.10 46.47 6.70
C PRO A 232 37.24 46.39 7.97
N LEU A 233 37.21 47.47 8.77
CA LEU A 233 36.45 47.62 10.02
C LEU A 233 34.92 47.42 9.90
N LEU A 234 34.42 47.33 8.65
CA LEU A 234 33.04 47.02 8.29
C LEU A 234 33.00 45.88 7.25
N SER A 235 33.68 44.77 7.50
CA SER A 235 33.28 43.51 6.85
C SER A 235 31.94 43.09 7.44
N ASP A 236 30.91 43.05 6.59
CA ASP A 236 29.53 42.64 6.87
C ASP A 236 29.37 41.78 8.13
N GLN A 237 28.80 42.39 9.18
CA GLN A 237 28.25 41.67 10.35
C GLN A 237 27.16 40.65 9.95
N ASN A 238 26.73 40.63 8.68
CA ASN A 238 25.85 39.60 8.13
C ASN A 238 26.56 38.24 7.92
N SER A 239 27.89 38.17 7.92
CA SER A 239 28.60 36.90 7.74
C SER A 239 28.67 36.05 9.02
N LEU A 240 28.55 36.66 10.21
CA LEU A 240 28.57 35.97 11.51
C LEU A 240 27.19 35.47 11.98
N HIS A 241 26.11 35.88 11.30
CA HIS A 241 24.76 35.35 11.55
C HIS A 241 24.49 34.00 10.88
N SER A 242 25.48 33.39 10.23
CA SER A 242 25.39 31.99 9.75
C SER A 242 25.71 30.97 10.86
N THR A 243 25.83 31.41 12.11
CA THR A 243 25.99 30.54 13.27
C THR A 243 24.62 30.19 13.85
N MET A 244 24.37 28.88 13.93
CA MET A 244 23.16 28.19 14.39
C MET A 244 22.12 27.87 13.30
N VAL A 245 22.37 26.80 12.53
CA VAL A 245 21.26 25.89 12.15
C VAL A 245 20.83 25.12 13.41
N THR A 246 20.36 25.85 14.43
CA THR A 246 19.52 25.28 15.48
C THR A 246 18.10 25.35 14.96
N GLY A 247 17.60 24.20 14.53
CA GLY A 247 16.24 24.07 14.07
C GLY A 247 15.99 22.67 13.61
N SER A 248 15.92 21.73 14.54
CA SER A 248 15.12 20.52 14.36
C SER A 248 13.66 20.94 14.16
N SER A 249 13.35 21.57 13.01
CA SER A 249 11.97 21.83 12.61
C SER A 249 11.31 20.47 12.45
N SER A 250 10.11 20.35 13.03
CA SER A 250 9.32 19.14 12.88
C SER A 250 9.15 18.83 11.39
N PRO A 251 9.38 17.58 10.94
CA PRO A 251 9.13 17.22 9.55
C PRO A 251 7.63 17.24 9.19
N PHE A 252 6.75 17.38 10.19
CA PHE A 252 5.31 17.47 10.04
C PHE A 252 4.86 18.92 9.84
N THR A 253 5.23 19.49 8.69
CA THR A 253 4.69 20.77 8.24
C THR A 253 3.22 20.60 7.82
N PHE A 254 2.49 21.71 7.69
CA PHE A 254 1.10 21.67 7.23
C PHE A 254 0.93 20.91 5.89
N PRO A 255 1.74 21.15 4.84
CA PRO A 255 1.68 20.35 3.61
C PRO A 255 1.85 18.85 3.83
N VAL A 256 2.80 18.44 4.68
CA VAL A 256 3.07 17.02 4.99
C VAL A 256 1.88 16.39 5.70
N ILE A 257 1.32 17.07 6.71
CA ILE A 257 0.15 16.60 7.45
C ILE A 257 -1.05 16.44 6.50
N MET A 258 -1.27 17.38 5.58
CA MET A 258 -2.35 17.28 4.61
C MET A 258 -2.17 16.10 3.64
N VAL A 259 -0.93 15.80 3.21
CA VAL A 259 -0.67 14.62 2.39
C VAL A 259 -0.89 13.31 3.17
N ILE A 260 -0.42 13.22 4.41
CA ILE A 260 -0.64 12.04 5.28
C ILE A 260 -2.14 11.83 5.54
N SER A 261 -2.87 12.91 5.83
CA SER A 261 -4.32 12.89 6.01
C SER A 261 -5.03 12.41 4.74
N SER A 262 -4.62 12.88 3.56
CA SER A 262 -5.18 12.40 2.29
C SER A 262 -4.89 10.93 2.04
N TYR A 263 -3.67 10.48 2.35
CA TYR A 263 -3.33 9.06 2.26
C TYR A 263 -4.17 8.20 3.21
N CYS A 264 -4.49 8.70 4.41
CA CYS A 264 -5.42 8.05 5.32
C CYS A 264 -6.79 7.85 4.67
N PHE A 265 -7.40 8.91 4.14
CA PHE A 265 -8.71 8.83 3.50
C PHE A 265 -8.70 7.90 2.28
N LEU A 266 -7.68 8.00 1.43
CA LEU A 266 -7.51 7.12 0.28
C LEU A 266 -7.34 5.65 0.69
N ALA A 267 -6.51 5.37 1.70
CA ALA A 267 -6.33 4.02 2.20
C ALA A 267 -7.63 3.49 2.81
N PHE A 268 -8.31 4.29 3.64
CA PHE A 268 -9.56 3.91 4.28
C PHE A 268 -10.68 3.57 3.29
N GLN A 269 -10.92 4.43 2.29
CA GLN A 269 -12.00 4.18 1.33
C GLN A 269 -11.71 2.94 0.46
N THR A 270 -10.44 2.72 0.09
CA THR A 270 -10.08 1.59 -0.77
C THR A 270 -10.14 0.27 0.00
N THR A 271 -9.72 0.27 1.27
CA THR A 271 -9.81 -0.91 2.13
C THR A 271 -11.24 -1.19 2.58
N LEU A 272 -12.06 -0.15 2.79
CA LEU A 272 -13.50 -0.30 3.04
C LEU A 272 -14.21 -0.93 1.83
N PHE A 273 -13.85 -0.50 0.61
CA PHE A 273 -14.35 -1.11 -0.62
C PHE A 273 -13.96 -2.59 -0.75
N ASP A 274 -12.68 -2.91 -0.52
CA ASP A 274 -12.16 -4.28 -0.69
C ASP A 274 -12.87 -5.29 0.22
N GLU A 275 -13.40 -4.83 1.35
CA GLU A 275 -14.18 -5.62 2.30
C GLU A 275 -15.67 -5.64 1.99
N LEU A 276 -16.22 -4.49 1.56
CA LEU A 276 -17.63 -4.37 1.22
C LEU A 276 -17.98 -5.16 -0.04
N PHE A 277 -17.12 -5.18 -1.05
CA PHE A 277 -17.41 -5.77 -2.35
C PHE A 277 -17.69 -7.29 -2.28
N PRO A 278 -16.86 -8.15 -1.65
CA PRO A 278 -17.14 -9.59 -1.57
C PRO A 278 -18.41 -9.90 -0.77
N VAL A 279 -18.65 -9.15 0.32
CA VAL A 279 -19.84 -9.33 1.16
C VAL A 279 -21.10 -8.94 0.40
N TRP A 280 -21.07 -7.82 -0.31
CA TRP A 280 -22.17 -7.40 -1.18
C TRP A 280 -22.40 -8.38 -2.35
N ALA A 281 -21.33 -8.79 -3.03
CA ALA A 281 -21.41 -9.67 -4.19
C ALA A 281 -21.98 -11.06 -3.81
N SER A 282 -21.59 -11.62 -2.66
CA SER A 282 -22.12 -12.91 -2.17
C SER A 282 -23.55 -12.82 -1.61
N THR A 283 -24.01 -11.64 -1.21
CA THR A 283 -25.36 -11.46 -0.66
C THR A 283 -26.42 -11.77 -1.73
N PRO A 284 -27.54 -12.44 -1.39
CA PRO A 284 -28.61 -12.72 -2.35
C PRO A 284 -29.20 -11.46 -3.01
N VAL A 285 -29.57 -11.54 -4.29
CA VAL A 285 -30.16 -10.41 -5.05
C VAL A 285 -31.44 -9.87 -4.42
N ARG A 286 -32.28 -10.74 -3.85
CA ARG A 286 -33.48 -10.30 -3.09
C ARG A 286 -33.16 -9.35 -1.92
N LEU A 287 -31.99 -9.48 -1.31
CA LEU A 287 -31.49 -8.62 -0.24
C LEU A 287 -30.67 -7.42 -0.76
N GLY A 288 -30.47 -7.32 -2.07
CA GLY A 288 -29.73 -6.24 -2.72
C GLY A 288 -28.27 -6.56 -3.03
N GLY A 289 -27.84 -7.83 -2.96
CA GLY A 289 -26.53 -8.26 -3.44
C GLY A 289 -26.54 -8.77 -4.89
N LEU A 290 -25.55 -9.59 -5.26
CA LEU A 290 -25.41 -10.16 -6.61
C LEU A 290 -25.58 -11.69 -6.68
N SER A 291 -25.72 -12.39 -5.55
CA SER A 291 -25.72 -13.86 -5.48
C SER A 291 -24.47 -14.53 -6.11
N PHE A 292 -23.33 -13.85 -6.12
CA PHE A 292 -22.10 -14.40 -6.72
C PHE A 292 -21.55 -15.56 -5.88
N THR A 293 -21.11 -16.61 -6.57
CA THR A 293 -20.32 -17.69 -5.97
C THR A 293 -18.91 -17.18 -5.63
N VAL A 294 -18.20 -17.92 -4.76
CA VAL A 294 -16.79 -17.63 -4.43
C VAL A 294 -15.92 -17.54 -5.69
N SER A 295 -16.17 -18.41 -6.68
CA SER A 295 -15.48 -18.37 -7.98
C SER A 295 -15.78 -17.09 -8.75
N ASN A 296 -17.03 -16.64 -8.81
CA ASN A 296 -17.40 -15.41 -9.50
C ASN A 296 -16.77 -14.18 -8.85
N ILE A 297 -16.74 -14.13 -7.51
CA ILE A 297 -16.06 -13.06 -6.76
C ILE A 297 -14.56 -13.07 -7.09
N GLY A 298 -13.92 -14.25 -7.08
CA GLY A 298 -12.51 -14.41 -7.44
C GLY A 298 -12.20 -13.93 -8.87
N LEU A 299 -13.03 -14.29 -9.85
CA LEU A 299 -12.89 -13.83 -11.24
C LEU A 299 -13.07 -12.31 -11.36
N ALA A 300 -14.06 -11.74 -10.67
CA ALA A 300 -14.29 -10.31 -10.65
C ALA A 300 -13.07 -9.56 -10.08
N LEU A 301 -12.58 -9.95 -8.90
CA LEU A 301 -11.39 -9.33 -8.28
C LEU A 301 -10.12 -9.50 -9.14
N SER A 302 -9.97 -10.65 -9.81
CA SER A 302 -8.85 -10.91 -10.73
C SER A 302 -8.81 -9.91 -11.88
N SER A 303 -9.98 -9.54 -12.43
CA SER A 303 -10.06 -8.50 -13.46
C SER A 303 -9.52 -7.15 -12.97
N GLY A 304 -9.79 -6.80 -11.70
CA GLY A 304 -9.25 -5.61 -11.05
C GLY A 304 -7.73 -5.64 -10.90
N GLY A 305 -7.17 -6.80 -10.54
CA GLY A 305 -5.70 -6.99 -10.43
C GLY A 305 -4.98 -6.84 -11.77
N ILE A 306 -5.52 -7.45 -12.84
CA ILE A 306 -4.99 -7.32 -14.20
C ILE A 306 -5.07 -5.86 -14.67
N THR A 307 -6.21 -5.21 -14.46
CA THR A 307 -6.38 -3.79 -14.80
C THR A 307 -5.42 -2.91 -14.01
N LEU A 308 -5.12 -3.22 -12.74
CA LEU A 308 -4.13 -2.47 -11.96
C LEU A 308 -2.74 -2.53 -12.61
N ILE A 309 -2.32 -3.72 -13.07
CA ILE A 309 -1.04 -3.92 -13.74
C ILE A 309 -0.99 -3.16 -15.07
N ILE A 310 -2.01 -3.33 -15.94
CA ILE A 310 -2.10 -2.62 -17.22
C ILE A 310 -2.19 -1.11 -17.00
N GLY A 311 -3.00 -0.70 -16.03
CA GLY A 311 -3.16 0.67 -15.59
C GLY A 311 -1.84 1.29 -15.18
N GLN A 312 -1.02 0.56 -14.44
CA GLN A 312 0.27 1.07 -13.96
C GLN A 312 1.35 1.13 -15.05
N LEU A 313 1.35 0.18 -15.99
CA LEU A 313 2.34 0.10 -17.07
C LEU A 313 2.03 0.99 -18.27
N VAL A 314 0.74 1.18 -18.59
CA VAL A 314 0.30 1.85 -19.81
C VAL A 314 -0.43 3.15 -19.48
N VAL A 315 -1.49 3.10 -18.68
CA VAL A 315 -2.37 4.26 -18.46
C VAL A 315 -1.66 5.33 -17.63
N TYR A 316 -1.05 4.95 -16.52
CA TYR A 316 -0.43 5.87 -15.58
C TYR A 316 0.66 6.73 -16.24
N PRO A 317 1.66 6.18 -16.97
CA PRO A 317 2.69 7.00 -17.60
C PRO A 317 2.13 8.00 -18.62
N LEU A 318 1.09 7.61 -19.37
CA LEU A 318 0.44 8.49 -20.35
C LEU A 318 -0.18 9.70 -19.65
N PHE A 319 -1.07 9.47 -18.69
CA PHE A 319 -1.76 10.56 -18.00
C PHE A 319 -0.83 11.39 -17.11
N GLN A 320 0.14 10.76 -16.45
CA GLN A 320 1.11 11.45 -15.60
C GLN A 320 1.93 12.48 -16.38
N ARG A 321 2.30 12.19 -17.63
CA ARG A 321 3.05 13.12 -18.48
C ARG A 321 2.25 14.37 -18.84
N TYR A 322 0.93 14.24 -19.03
CA TYR A 322 0.07 15.34 -19.44
C TYR A 322 -0.46 16.17 -18.27
N LEU A 323 -0.88 15.51 -17.18
CA LEU A 323 -1.55 16.17 -16.05
C LEU A 323 -0.58 16.61 -14.96
N GLY A 324 0.55 15.92 -14.80
CA GLY A 324 1.42 16.05 -13.63
C GLY A 324 0.81 15.47 -12.35
N THR A 325 1.61 15.41 -11.28
CA THR A 325 1.31 14.65 -10.06
C THR A 325 0.04 15.10 -9.33
N LEU A 326 -0.08 16.40 -9.00
CA LEU A 326 -1.19 16.90 -8.18
C LEU A 326 -2.53 16.88 -8.94
N ALA A 327 -2.54 17.30 -10.21
CA ALA A 327 -3.77 17.29 -11.00
C ALA A 327 -4.24 15.85 -11.27
N TYR A 328 -3.32 14.94 -11.59
CA TYR A 328 -3.69 13.53 -11.79
C TYR A 328 -4.20 12.89 -10.49
N TYR A 329 -3.60 13.22 -9.34
CA TYR A 329 -4.14 12.79 -8.03
C TYR A 329 -5.61 13.23 -7.85
N ARG A 330 -5.91 14.52 -8.07
CA ARG A 330 -7.27 15.06 -7.92
C ARG A 330 -8.26 14.44 -8.92
N TRP A 331 -7.87 14.28 -10.18
CA TRP A 331 -8.71 13.61 -11.17
C TRP A 331 -8.98 12.15 -10.83
N SER A 332 -8.01 11.45 -10.21
CA SER A 332 -8.22 10.09 -9.71
C SER A 332 -9.26 10.06 -8.58
N LEU A 333 -9.27 11.07 -7.70
CA LEU A 333 -10.28 11.19 -6.63
C LEU A 333 -11.68 11.54 -7.19
N VAL A 334 -11.78 12.40 -8.20
CA VAL A 334 -13.05 12.65 -8.90
C VAL A 334 -13.58 11.36 -9.51
N ALA A 335 -12.72 10.61 -10.19
CA ALA A 335 -13.11 9.33 -10.77
C ALA A 335 -13.55 8.33 -9.68
N TYR A 336 -12.87 8.25 -8.53
CA TYR A 336 -13.32 7.45 -7.39
C TYR A 336 -14.73 7.79 -6.90
N VAL A 337 -15.08 9.09 -6.82
CA VAL A 337 -16.44 9.51 -6.44
C VAL A 337 -17.46 8.94 -7.42
N VAL A 338 -17.18 9.04 -8.72
CA VAL A 338 -18.07 8.51 -9.77
C VAL A 338 -18.15 6.99 -9.70
N THR A 339 -17.01 6.30 -9.58
CA THR A 339 -16.94 4.83 -9.50
C THR A 339 -17.68 4.29 -8.29
N PHE A 340 -17.45 4.87 -7.11
CA PHE A 340 -18.16 4.44 -5.91
C PHE A 340 -19.64 4.76 -5.99
N PHE A 341 -20.02 5.91 -6.57
CA PHE A 341 -21.43 6.21 -6.79
C PHE A 341 -22.10 5.18 -7.72
N SER A 342 -21.43 4.77 -8.80
CA SER A 342 -22.01 3.81 -9.73
C SER A 342 -22.28 2.45 -9.09
N PHE A 343 -21.53 2.01 -8.06
CA PHE A 343 -21.80 0.76 -7.33
C PHE A 343 -23.21 0.68 -6.72
N GLN A 344 -23.86 1.81 -6.40
CA GLN A 344 -25.27 1.80 -5.94
C GLN A 344 -26.23 1.21 -6.99
N LEU A 345 -25.89 1.31 -8.27
CA LEU A 345 -26.71 0.81 -9.37
C LEU A 345 -26.60 -0.71 -9.54
N GLY A 346 -25.58 -1.35 -8.97
CA GLY A 346 -25.34 -2.78 -9.15
C GLY A 346 -26.51 -3.64 -8.64
N SER A 347 -27.08 -3.30 -7.49
CA SER A 347 -28.26 -3.97 -6.93
C SER A 347 -29.50 -3.83 -7.83
N VAL A 348 -29.61 -2.72 -8.57
CA VAL A 348 -30.71 -2.49 -9.51
C VAL A 348 -30.54 -3.36 -10.74
N VAL A 349 -29.33 -3.38 -11.32
CA VAL A 349 -29.00 -4.23 -12.48
C VAL A 349 -29.24 -5.70 -12.16
N ALA A 350 -28.80 -6.17 -11.00
CA ALA A 350 -28.98 -7.56 -10.57
C ALA A 350 -30.45 -7.97 -10.44
N LYS A 351 -31.30 -7.09 -9.86
CA LYS A 351 -32.74 -7.36 -9.75
C LYS A 351 -33.42 -7.45 -11.11
N LYS A 352 -33.06 -6.60 -12.06
CA LYS A 352 -33.61 -6.66 -13.42
C LYS A 352 -33.24 -7.94 -14.16
N VAL A 353 -32.03 -8.44 -13.92
CA VAL A 353 -31.57 -9.73 -14.46
C VAL A 353 -32.36 -10.88 -13.85
N GLU A 354 -32.42 -10.97 -12.52
CA GLU A 354 -33.06 -12.12 -11.85
C GLU A 354 -34.59 -12.14 -11.98
N PHE A 355 -35.26 -10.98 -11.96
CA PHE A 355 -36.72 -10.90 -11.88
C PHE A 355 -37.41 -10.31 -13.11
N GLU A 356 -36.69 -9.55 -13.96
CA GLU A 356 -37.26 -8.92 -15.16
C GLU A 356 -36.72 -9.52 -16.47
N GLY A 357 -35.92 -10.59 -16.40
CA GLY A 357 -35.43 -11.33 -17.56
C GLY A 357 -34.34 -10.63 -18.38
N TRP A 358 -33.61 -9.68 -17.78
CA TRP A 358 -32.42 -9.10 -18.44
C TRP A 358 -31.30 -10.14 -18.59
N ASN A 359 -30.43 -9.95 -19.57
CA ASN A 359 -29.28 -10.82 -19.79
C ASN A 359 -28.26 -10.74 -18.63
N ASP A 360 -27.86 -11.88 -18.07
CA ASP A 360 -26.83 -12.03 -17.03
C ASP A 360 -25.52 -11.28 -17.32
N GLY A 361 -25.17 -11.14 -18.61
CA GLY A 361 -24.01 -10.39 -19.07
C GLY A 361 -23.99 -8.92 -18.62
N TRP A 362 -25.14 -8.31 -18.32
CA TRP A 362 -25.22 -6.94 -17.80
C TRP A 362 -24.63 -6.80 -16.40
N VAL A 363 -24.82 -7.79 -15.52
CA VAL A 363 -24.20 -7.77 -14.19
C VAL A 363 -22.68 -7.82 -14.33
N TRP A 364 -22.18 -8.71 -15.19
CA TRP A 364 -20.74 -8.83 -15.44
C TRP A 364 -20.13 -7.60 -16.09
N ALA A 365 -20.78 -7.04 -17.12
CA ALA A 365 -20.34 -5.80 -17.75
C ALA A 365 -20.24 -4.65 -16.74
N PHE A 366 -21.25 -4.53 -15.87
CA PHE A 366 -21.26 -3.54 -14.80
C PHE A 366 -20.13 -3.76 -13.79
N VAL A 367 -19.98 -4.98 -13.27
CA VAL A 367 -18.96 -5.30 -12.25
C VAL A 367 -17.55 -5.09 -12.82
N VAL A 368 -17.26 -5.62 -14.00
CA VAL A 368 -15.93 -5.49 -14.63
C VAL A 368 -15.61 -4.04 -14.95
N PHE A 369 -16.58 -3.26 -15.45
CA PHE A 369 -16.38 -1.83 -15.70
C PHE A 369 -16.03 -1.07 -14.41
N ASN A 370 -16.79 -1.29 -13.34
CA ASN A 370 -16.58 -0.60 -12.07
C ASN A 370 -15.26 -1.02 -11.38
N LEU A 371 -14.90 -2.31 -11.41
CA LEU A 371 -13.63 -2.78 -10.86
C LEU A 371 -12.43 -2.30 -11.68
N THR A 372 -12.56 -2.24 -13.00
CA THR A 372 -11.56 -1.65 -13.89
C THR A 372 -11.38 -0.17 -13.58
N SER A 373 -12.48 0.58 -13.47
CA SER A 373 -12.47 1.99 -13.10
C SER A 373 -11.79 2.20 -11.73
N LYS A 374 -12.15 1.42 -10.71
CA LYS A 374 -11.53 1.45 -9.38
C LYS A 374 -10.03 1.18 -9.43
N ALA A 375 -9.61 0.16 -10.19
CA ALA A 375 -8.20 -0.21 -10.33
C ALA A 375 -7.38 0.91 -10.99
N LEU A 376 -7.90 1.54 -12.05
CA LEU A 376 -7.24 2.68 -12.72
C LEU A 376 -7.13 3.90 -11.80
N CYS A 377 -8.19 4.21 -11.05
CA CYS A 377 -8.17 5.28 -10.06
C CYS A 377 -7.13 5.00 -8.96
N GLY A 378 -7.03 3.74 -8.51
CA GLY A 378 -6.04 3.30 -7.53
C GLY A 378 -4.61 3.46 -8.00
N ALA A 379 -4.30 3.01 -9.22
CA ALA A 379 -2.98 3.16 -9.83
C ALA A 379 -2.52 4.63 -9.82
N GLY A 380 -3.40 5.56 -10.25
CA GLY A 380 -3.13 6.99 -10.27
C GLY A 380 -3.03 7.61 -8.87
N ALA A 381 -4.00 7.34 -8.01
CA ALA A 381 -4.10 7.99 -6.69
C ALA A 381 -2.96 7.58 -5.75
N PHE A 382 -2.68 6.28 -5.61
CA PHE A 382 -1.64 5.80 -4.69
C PHE A 382 -0.23 6.21 -5.14
N THR A 383 0.06 6.08 -6.44
CA THR A 383 1.37 6.46 -6.96
C THR A 383 1.63 7.96 -6.75
N ASN A 384 0.64 8.81 -7.05
CA ASN A 384 0.79 10.25 -6.91
C ASN A 384 0.83 10.72 -5.45
N ILE A 385 0.07 10.13 -4.52
CA ILE A 385 0.14 10.53 -3.11
C ILE A 385 1.50 10.17 -2.48
N PHE A 386 2.13 9.07 -2.90
CA PHE A 386 3.48 8.72 -2.44
C PHE A 386 4.52 9.72 -2.95
N ILE A 387 4.41 10.14 -4.22
CA ILE A 387 5.28 11.17 -4.79
C ILE A 387 5.08 12.50 -4.04
N LEU A 388 3.84 12.93 -3.85
CA LEU A 388 3.51 14.17 -3.13
C LEU A 388 4.09 14.16 -1.72
N LEU A 389 4.02 13.03 -1.00
CA LEU A 389 4.58 12.93 0.35
C LEU A 389 6.09 13.13 0.35
N ASN A 390 6.79 12.45 -0.57
CA ASN A 390 8.24 12.54 -0.66
C ASN A 390 8.71 13.92 -1.17
N ASN A 391 7.90 14.63 -1.97
CA ASN A 391 8.23 15.97 -2.45
C ASN A 391 8.13 17.05 -1.38
N ASN A 392 7.33 16.83 -0.33
CA ASN A 392 7.11 17.81 0.73
C ASN A 392 8.06 17.63 1.93
N VAL A 393 8.98 16.67 1.89
CA VAL A 393 9.79 16.26 3.04
C VAL A 393 11.28 16.27 2.68
N PRO A 394 12.15 16.87 3.52
CA PRO A 394 13.60 16.80 3.36
C PRO A 394 14.12 15.36 3.45
N SER A 395 15.17 15.03 2.68
CA SER A 395 15.72 13.67 2.57
C SER A 395 16.04 13.02 3.92
N GLU A 396 16.52 13.80 4.90
CA GLU A 396 16.97 13.30 6.20
C GLU A 396 15.82 12.84 7.10
N LYS A 397 14.57 13.19 6.76
CA LYS A 397 13.37 12.92 7.55
C LYS A 397 12.36 12.04 6.81
N LEU A 398 12.69 11.61 5.60
CA LEU A 398 11.79 10.82 4.75
C LEU A 398 11.42 9.49 5.39
N GLY A 399 12.34 8.83 6.10
CA GLY A 399 12.06 7.56 6.76
C GLY A 399 11.00 7.71 7.84
N THR A 400 11.16 8.70 8.72
CA THR A 400 10.21 9.03 9.78
C THR A 400 8.82 9.36 9.22
N VAL A 401 8.73 10.23 8.21
CA VAL A 401 7.44 10.64 7.64
C VAL A 401 6.74 9.49 6.91
N ASN A 402 7.47 8.71 6.11
CA ASN A 402 6.90 7.52 5.48
C ASN A 402 6.51 6.47 6.53
N GLY A 403 7.26 6.33 7.62
CA GLY A 403 6.90 5.47 8.76
C GLY A 403 5.55 5.85 9.38
N VAL A 404 5.32 7.14 9.67
CA VAL A 404 4.02 7.64 10.16
C VAL A 404 2.91 7.41 9.13
N ALA A 405 3.15 7.73 7.86
CA ALA A 405 2.19 7.51 6.80
C ALA A 405 1.78 6.02 6.70
N GLN A 406 2.72 5.10 6.90
CA GLN A 406 2.43 3.67 6.94
C GLN A 406 1.66 3.25 8.20
N CYS A 407 1.94 3.83 9.37
CA CYS A 407 1.14 3.58 10.57
C CYS A 407 -0.32 3.96 10.34
N VAL A 408 -0.55 5.11 9.71
CA VAL A 408 -1.90 5.60 9.38
C VAL A 408 -2.60 4.64 8.39
N ALA A 409 -1.92 4.19 7.33
CA ALA A 409 -2.50 3.21 6.42
C ALA A 409 -2.72 1.82 7.06
N ALA A 410 -1.89 1.43 8.02
CA ALA A 410 -2.07 0.20 8.77
C ALA A 410 -3.28 0.29 9.72
N PHE A 411 -3.49 1.45 10.35
CA PHE A 411 -4.70 1.75 11.14
C PHE A 411 -5.97 1.62 10.29
N THR A 412 -5.99 2.19 9.08
CA THR A 412 -7.16 2.08 8.20
C THR A 412 -7.42 0.64 7.79
N ARG A 413 -6.38 -0.13 7.45
CA ARG A 413 -6.51 -1.57 7.15
C ARG A 413 -7.02 -2.40 8.32
N ALA A 414 -6.69 -2.03 9.56
CA ALA A 414 -7.18 -2.73 10.74
C ALA A 414 -8.66 -2.43 11.05
N THR A 415 -9.12 -1.21 10.76
CA THR A 415 -10.44 -0.72 11.20
C THR A 415 -11.51 -0.75 10.12
N SER A 416 -11.15 -0.56 8.85
CA SER A 416 -12.13 -0.52 7.75
C SER A 416 -12.88 -1.84 7.55
N PRO A 417 -12.30 -3.05 7.71
CA PRO A 417 -13.05 -4.30 7.54
C PRO A 417 -14.17 -4.45 8.56
N ALA A 418 -13.87 -4.15 9.83
CA ALA A 418 -14.85 -4.20 10.89
C ALA A 418 -16.00 -3.22 10.62
N LEU A 419 -15.69 -2.00 10.16
CA LEU A 419 -16.70 -1.02 9.81
C LEU A 419 -17.52 -1.44 8.58
N GLY A 420 -16.89 -1.94 7.52
CA GLY A 420 -17.58 -2.38 6.30
C GLY A 420 -18.57 -3.52 6.57
N GLY A 421 -18.13 -4.55 7.29
CA GLY A 421 -18.98 -5.67 7.69
C GLY A 421 -20.12 -5.26 8.61
N PHE A 422 -19.85 -4.36 9.57
CA PHE A 422 -20.88 -3.81 10.46
C PHE A 422 -21.92 -3.01 9.68
N LEU A 423 -21.49 -2.06 8.82
CA LEU A 423 -22.39 -1.21 8.05
C LEU A 423 -23.29 -2.02 7.10
N TRP A 424 -22.73 -3.03 6.42
CA TRP A 424 -23.50 -3.91 5.55
C TRP A 424 -24.52 -4.74 6.35
N SER A 425 -24.08 -5.35 7.44
CA SER A 425 -24.97 -6.16 8.28
C SER A 425 -26.09 -5.32 8.92
N TRP A 426 -25.77 -4.10 9.35
CA TRP A 426 -26.73 -3.15 9.90
C TRP A 426 -27.74 -2.71 8.84
N SER A 427 -27.29 -2.38 7.62
CA SER A 427 -28.16 -1.90 6.55
C SER A 427 -29.17 -2.94 6.08
N LEU A 428 -28.83 -4.24 6.19
CA LEU A 428 -29.76 -5.35 5.94
C LEU A 428 -30.77 -5.55 7.08
N LYS A 429 -30.37 -5.33 8.34
CA LYS A 429 -31.23 -5.53 9.53
C LYS A 429 -32.12 -4.33 9.86
N SER A 430 -31.74 -3.13 9.42
CA SER A 430 -32.43 -1.89 9.80
C SER A 430 -33.89 -1.85 9.35
N GLY A 431 -34.22 -2.52 8.23
CA GLY A 431 -35.56 -2.47 7.63
C GLY A 431 -35.95 -1.07 7.11
N LEU A 432 -35.01 -0.13 7.08
CA LEU A 432 -35.25 1.25 6.67
C LEU A 432 -35.34 1.37 5.15
N SER A 433 -36.09 2.36 4.67
CA SER A 433 -36.18 2.69 3.25
C SER A 433 -34.90 3.37 2.75
N TYR A 434 -34.76 3.48 1.42
CA TYR A 434 -33.73 4.33 0.82
C TYR A 434 -33.76 5.74 1.44
N PRO A 435 -32.61 6.35 1.78
CA PRO A 435 -31.22 5.92 1.49
C PRO A 435 -30.55 5.03 2.56
N LEU A 436 -31.26 4.62 3.60
CA LEU A 436 -30.69 3.88 4.75
C LEU A 436 -30.84 2.35 4.64
N ASN A 437 -31.25 1.85 3.47
CA ASN A 437 -31.36 0.43 3.16
C ASN A 437 -29.98 -0.16 2.79
N HIS A 438 -29.96 -1.35 2.17
CA HIS A 438 -28.74 -2.00 1.65
C HIS A 438 -27.80 -1.10 0.82
N GLN A 439 -28.26 0.02 0.26
CA GLN A 439 -27.40 0.96 -0.46
C GLN A 439 -26.57 1.88 0.46
N PHE A 440 -26.90 1.95 1.75
CA PHE A 440 -26.28 2.85 2.72
C PHE A 440 -24.75 2.72 2.79
N SER A 441 -24.23 1.50 2.79
CA SER A 441 -22.78 1.25 2.84
C SER A 441 -22.06 1.88 1.63
N TRP A 442 -22.69 1.79 0.45
CA TRP A 442 -22.18 2.36 -0.78
C TRP A 442 -22.30 3.89 -0.80
N ILE A 443 -23.41 4.44 -0.31
CA ILE A 443 -23.60 5.89 -0.16
C ILE A 443 -22.53 6.47 0.78
N LEU A 444 -22.28 5.82 1.91
CA LEU A 444 -21.26 6.25 2.87
C LEU A 444 -19.86 6.21 2.24
N LEU A 445 -19.55 5.17 1.46
CA LEU A 445 -18.28 5.08 0.74
C LEU A 445 -18.13 6.22 -0.28
N THR A 446 -19.19 6.56 -1.02
CA THR A 446 -19.21 7.71 -1.94
C THR A 446 -18.98 9.03 -1.19
N LEU A 447 -19.62 9.22 -0.03
CA LEU A 447 -19.42 10.39 0.82
C LEU A 447 -17.97 10.50 1.31
N PHE A 448 -17.36 9.39 1.74
CA PHE A 448 -15.95 9.38 2.12
C PHE A 448 -15.03 9.77 0.96
N SER A 449 -15.31 9.30 -0.25
CA SER A 449 -14.53 9.70 -1.44
C SER A 449 -14.71 11.16 -1.80
N PHE A 450 -15.90 11.72 -1.57
CA PHE A 450 -16.14 13.14 -1.76
C PHE A 450 -15.37 13.99 -0.73
N ILE A 451 -15.35 13.54 0.53
CA ILE A 451 -14.52 14.16 1.59
C ILE A 451 -13.04 14.09 1.21
N SER A 452 -12.56 12.95 0.70
CA SER A 452 -11.18 12.81 0.23
C SER A 452 -10.85 13.79 -0.91
N LEU A 453 -11.79 14.00 -1.84
CA LEU A 453 -11.64 14.98 -2.92
C LEU A 453 -11.56 16.40 -2.37
N ILE A 454 -12.45 16.79 -1.47
CA ILE A 454 -12.43 18.11 -0.83
C ILE A 454 -11.10 18.31 -0.09
N GLN A 455 -10.68 17.34 0.71
CA GLN A 455 -9.44 17.39 1.47
C GLN A 455 -8.20 17.61 0.57
N SER A 456 -8.23 17.12 -0.67
CA SER A 456 -7.12 17.26 -1.62
C SER A 456 -6.82 18.70 -2.07
N PHE A 457 -7.74 19.66 -1.83
CA PHE A 457 -7.54 21.06 -2.21
C PHE A 457 -6.47 21.75 -1.34
N TRP A 458 -6.22 21.26 -0.14
CA TRP A 458 -5.17 21.77 0.77
C TRP A 458 -3.80 21.12 0.55
N ILE A 459 -3.68 20.20 -0.41
CA ILE A 459 -2.39 19.57 -0.75
C ILE A 459 -1.62 20.45 -1.73
N THR A 460 -0.33 20.61 -1.45
CA THR A 460 0.64 21.31 -2.30
C THR A 460 1.73 20.34 -2.78
N ASP A 461 2.28 20.59 -3.97
CA ASP A 461 3.48 19.92 -4.48
C ASP A 461 4.65 20.91 -4.38
N SER A 462 5.51 20.75 -3.36
CA SER A 462 6.52 21.73 -3.00
C SER A 462 7.87 21.60 -3.71
N LYS A 463 8.12 20.52 -4.48
CA LYS A 463 9.37 20.45 -5.27
C LYS A 463 9.28 21.44 -6.46
N PRO A 464 10.28 22.28 -6.75
CA PRO A 464 10.25 23.22 -7.88
C PRO A 464 10.15 22.48 -9.22
N LYS A 465 9.47 23.03 -10.23
CA LYS A 465 9.36 22.37 -11.55
C LYS A 465 10.74 22.16 -12.17
N ALA A 466 10.90 21.12 -13.00
CA ALA A 466 12.19 20.81 -13.62
C ALA A 466 12.77 22.01 -14.40
N ASP A 467 11.90 22.80 -15.04
CA ASP A 467 12.27 24.02 -15.77
C ASP A 467 12.74 25.15 -14.83
N GLU A 468 12.22 25.23 -13.59
CA GLU A 468 12.62 26.24 -12.60
C GLU A 468 14.03 25.97 -12.03
N VAL A 469 14.44 24.71 -11.91
CA VAL A 469 15.78 24.32 -11.44
C VAL A 469 16.85 24.73 -12.46
N VAL A 470 16.59 24.52 -13.76
CA VAL A 470 17.51 24.90 -14.84
C VAL A 470 17.70 26.43 -14.88
N THR A 471 16.63 27.20 -14.67
CA THR A 471 16.74 28.67 -14.64
C THR A 471 17.55 29.17 -13.44
N VAL A 472 17.49 28.50 -12.28
CA VAL A 472 18.27 28.87 -11.10
C VAL A 472 19.76 28.55 -11.33
N GLU A 473 20.10 27.37 -11.84
CA GLU A 473 21.48 26.97 -12.16
C GLU A 473 22.12 27.81 -13.27
N GLN A 474 21.33 28.40 -14.17
CA GLN A 474 21.84 29.32 -15.21
C GLN A 474 22.01 30.76 -14.71
N SER A 475 21.40 31.11 -13.57
CA SER A 475 21.44 32.45 -12.96
C SER A 475 22.43 32.57 -11.80
N ALA A 476 22.97 31.44 -11.34
CA ALA A 476 24.05 31.34 -10.35
C ALA A 476 25.37 31.07 -11.08
#